data_AF-A0A4Q3WDZ1-F1
#
_entry.id   AF-A0A4Q3WDZ1-F1
#
_cell.length_a   1.000
_cell.length_b   1.000
_cell.length_c   1.000
_cell.angle_alpha   90.00
_cell.angle_beta   90.00
_cell.angle_gamma   90.00
#
_symmetry.space_group_name_H-M   'P 1'
#
loop_
_entity.id
_entity.type
_entity.pdbx_description
1 polymer ?
#
loop_
_entity_poly.entity_id
_entity_poly.type
_entity_poly.pdbx_seq_one_letter_code
_entity_poly.pdbx_strand_id
1 'polypeptide(L)'
;FGPLLLLALLLLGLLWAQGYPRQSAVGFVGLLALLTVAYAIGVPARWHDRVAMWRQPWHASKQDSAQLAEGRENIARVLWSISSGGITGQGLGQGNPDDVEAVESDFIFSAISEELGWLGGAAILSLILVLAMTGLQLARLREDALAKTLASGLGLLTAIQAALTIGGSLALWPLTGITLPFLSYGGSSLLISFAALGVLIGLAPPKKINLAEQEFPFPERVAKSLKHLQIVVPVLFLVLLVKAAWLQWPVLRDDVLKHQHQRKDATFVSNPRLDGQNRLVSTHIVRGSLLDRNGLVLVQTTPRGRLYNDAEMFSPLVGLQSRGQRVGLERFLEGPLMGQWDAPSRQFRLPRLAGERRGFDVRLTIDQKLQKRAYELLEERGYRGCIVGIEPSTGKVLFAASRPAPSGVDEWLAGYDANHPKAPPFA
;
A
#
# COMPACT_ATOMS: atom_id res chain seq x y z
N PHE A 1 11.83 13.92 -15.37
CA PHE A 1 11.59 14.70 -14.14
C PHE A 1 12.50 14.21 -13.01
N GLY A 2 12.35 12.97 -12.51
CA GLY A 2 13.16 12.44 -11.40
C GLY A 2 14.67 12.64 -11.50
N PRO A 3 15.35 12.23 -12.59
CA PRO A 3 16.78 12.43 -12.74
C PRO A 3 17.23 13.90 -12.72
N LEU A 4 16.43 14.81 -13.30
CA LEU A 4 16.73 16.24 -13.27
C LEU A 4 16.61 16.81 -11.85
N LEU A 5 15.58 16.40 -11.11
CA LEU A 5 15.41 16.78 -9.71
C LEU A 5 16.56 16.25 -8.85
N LEU A 6 16.97 14.99 -9.06
CA LEU A 6 18.12 14.38 -8.38
C LEU A 6 19.41 15.15 -8.66
N LEU A 7 19.69 15.47 -9.92
CA LEU A 7 20.89 16.23 -10.30
C LEU A 7 20.86 17.66 -9.76
N ALA A 8 19.70 18.33 -9.76
CA ALA A 8 19.56 19.67 -9.18
C ALA A 8 19.82 19.65 -7.67
N LEU A 9 19.21 18.70 -6.95
CA LEU A 9 19.43 18.54 -5.51
C LEU A 9 20.88 18.15 -5.19
N LEU A 10 21.49 17.28 -6.01
CA LEU A 10 22.90 16.93 -5.88
C LEU A 10 23.80 18.15 -6.08
N LEU A 11 23.55 18.96 -7.10
CA LEU A 11 24.30 20.19 -7.35
C LEU A 11 24.19 21.16 -6.16
N LEU A 12 22.99 21.35 -5.62
CA LEU A 12 22.77 22.19 -4.45
C LEU A 12 23.46 21.62 -3.20
N GLY A 13 23.41 20.30 -3.01
CA GLY A 13 24.11 19.61 -1.93
C GLY A 13 25.63 19.73 -2.05
N LEU A 14 26.17 19.64 -3.27
CA LEU A 14 27.59 19.86 -3.54
C LEU A 14 27.99 21.31 -3.28
N LEU A 15 27.20 22.29 -3.72
CA LEU A 15 27.45 23.71 -3.39
C LEU A 15 27.50 23.91 -1.87
N TRP A 16 26.58 23.30 -1.12
CA TRP A 16 26.64 23.31 0.33
C TRP A 16 27.95 22.69 0.82
N ALA A 17 28.28 21.47 0.39
CA ALA A 17 29.47 20.73 0.80
C ALA A 17 30.76 21.52 0.55
N GLN A 18 30.82 22.30 -0.53
CA GLN A 18 31.95 23.17 -0.88
C GLN A 18 32.00 24.50 -0.12
N GLY A 19 31.18 24.70 0.91
CA GLY A 19 31.23 25.90 1.75
C GLY A 19 30.31 27.04 1.33
N TYR A 20 29.34 26.77 0.42
CA TYR A 20 28.38 27.77 -0.08
C TYR A 20 26.92 27.46 0.36
N PRO A 21 26.64 27.32 1.67
CA PRO A 21 25.31 26.92 2.15
C PRO A 21 24.23 27.98 1.89
N ARG A 22 24.58 29.27 1.84
CA ARG A 22 23.63 30.35 1.53
C ARG A 22 23.17 30.28 0.08
N GLN A 23 24.10 30.08 -0.85
CA GLN A 23 23.80 29.90 -2.27
C GLN A 23 22.99 28.63 -2.50
N SER A 24 23.34 27.54 -1.80
CA SER A 24 22.53 26.32 -1.81
C SER A 24 21.10 26.59 -1.34
N ALA A 25 20.91 27.28 -0.21
CA ALA A 25 19.58 27.61 0.32
C ALA A 25 18.75 28.46 -0.65
N VAL A 26 19.35 29.49 -1.26
CA VAL A 26 18.70 30.29 -2.30
C VAL A 26 18.31 29.42 -3.50
N GLY A 27 19.20 28.53 -3.94
CA GLY A 27 18.92 27.59 -5.02
C GLY A 27 17.80 26.59 -4.68
N PHE A 28 17.72 26.12 -3.44
CA PHE A 28 16.61 25.29 -2.95
C PHE A 28 15.27 26.04 -2.99
N VAL A 29 15.24 27.28 -2.52
CA VAL A 29 14.04 28.14 -2.58
C VAL A 29 13.64 28.39 -4.03
N GLY A 30 14.60 28.70 -4.92
CA GLY A 30 14.36 28.86 -6.34
C GLY A 30 13.82 27.60 -7.01
N LEU A 31 14.35 26.43 -6.67
CA LEU A 31 13.87 25.14 -7.16
C LEU A 31 12.44 24.85 -6.70
N LEU A 32 12.11 25.12 -5.43
CA LEU A 32 10.75 24.96 -4.91
C LEU A 32 9.77 25.91 -5.59
N ALA A 33 10.15 27.17 -5.80
CA ALA A 33 9.36 28.15 -6.53
C ALA A 33 9.12 27.67 -7.98
N LEU A 34 10.16 27.19 -8.66
CA LEU A 34 10.06 26.65 -10.02
C LEU A 34 9.10 25.45 -10.08
N LEU A 35 9.21 24.49 -9.16
CA LEU A 35 8.32 23.33 -9.09
C LEU A 35 6.87 23.72 -8.78
N THR A 36 6.66 24.74 -7.96
CA THR A 36 5.34 25.27 -7.62
C THR A 36 4.69 25.95 -8.84
N VAL A 37 5.45 26.79 -9.55
CA VAL A 37 4.99 27.43 -10.79
C VAL A 37 4.71 26.36 -11.86
N ALA A 38 5.62 25.39 -12.03
CA ALA A 38 5.45 24.26 -12.96
C ALA A 38 4.16 23.46 -12.68
N TYR A 39 3.83 23.24 -11.40
CA TYR A 39 2.57 22.60 -11.02
C TYR A 39 1.35 23.46 -11.37
N ALA A 40 1.41 24.77 -11.08
CA ALA A 40 0.32 25.72 -11.31
C ALA A 40 0.00 25.88 -12.81
N ILE A 41 1.01 25.84 -13.68
CA ILE A 41 0.83 25.89 -15.14
C ILE A 41 0.54 24.52 -15.77
N GLY A 42 0.63 23.42 -15.00
CA GLY A 42 0.38 22.06 -15.49
C GLY A 42 1.50 21.47 -16.37
N VAL A 43 2.71 22.04 -16.36
CA VAL A 43 3.81 21.64 -17.25
C VAL A 43 5.06 21.30 -16.44
N PRO A 44 5.68 20.12 -16.66
CA PRO A 44 5.21 19.03 -17.53
C PRO A 44 4.03 18.28 -16.90
N ALA A 45 3.14 17.71 -17.73
CA ALA A 45 1.97 16.94 -17.27
C ALA A 45 2.36 15.84 -16.26
N ARG A 46 3.49 15.14 -16.51
CA ARG A 46 4.02 14.13 -15.59
C ARG A 46 4.29 14.66 -14.17
N TRP A 47 4.76 15.89 -14.01
CA TRP A 47 4.95 16.49 -12.68
C TRP A 47 3.61 16.82 -12.04
N HIS A 48 2.70 17.42 -12.82
CA HIS A 48 1.35 17.73 -12.36
C HIS A 48 0.62 16.48 -11.82
N ASP A 49 0.66 15.39 -12.60
CA ASP A 49 0.04 14.12 -12.23
C ASP A 49 0.67 13.53 -10.96
N ARG A 50 2.01 13.52 -10.84
CA ARG A 50 2.70 13.01 -9.64
C ARG A 50 2.34 13.79 -8.38
N VAL A 51 2.20 15.12 -8.50
CA VAL A 51 1.74 15.97 -7.38
C VAL A 51 0.27 15.71 -7.06
N ALA A 52 -0.59 15.56 -8.07
CA ALA A 52 -2.01 15.27 -7.89
C ALA A 52 -2.23 13.91 -7.20
N MET A 53 -1.50 12.87 -7.65
CA MET A 53 -1.50 11.54 -7.04
C MET A 53 -1.05 11.60 -5.57
N TRP A 54 0.00 12.36 -5.28
CA TRP A 54 0.53 12.53 -3.92
C TRP A 54 -0.42 13.30 -2.98
N ARG A 55 -1.03 14.39 -3.45
CA ARG A 55 -1.91 15.23 -2.61
C ARG A 55 -3.20 14.52 -2.20
N GLN A 56 -3.72 13.69 -3.09
CA GLN A 56 -5.03 13.06 -2.93
C GLN A 56 -5.01 11.62 -3.48
N PRO A 57 -4.29 10.69 -2.82
CA PRO A 57 -4.17 9.31 -3.27
C PRO A 57 -5.50 8.54 -3.20
N TRP A 58 -6.43 8.99 -2.34
CA TRP A 58 -7.73 8.35 -2.12
C TRP A 58 -8.87 8.96 -2.95
N HIS A 59 -8.60 10.00 -3.75
CA HIS A 59 -9.64 10.72 -4.47
C HIS A 59 -9.93 10.08 -5.83
N ALA A 60 -11.21 9.93 -6.14
CA ALA A 60 -11.67 9.43 -7.44
C ALA A 60 -12.50 10.51 -8.16
N SER A 61 -11.99 11.05 -9.27
CA SER A 61 -12.74 11.95 -10.15
C SER A 61 -13.08 11.28 -11.48
N LYS A 62 -14.28 11.54 -12.01
CA LYS A 62 -14.60 11.20 -13.42
C LYS A 62 -13.82 12.07 -14.41
N GLN A 63 -13.28 13.18 -13.96
CA GLN A 63 -12.45 14.09 -14.77
C GLN A 63 -10.97 13.70 -14.76
N ASP A 64 -10.56 12.77 -13.89
CA ASP A 64 -9.19 12.27 -13.89
C ASP A 64 -8.95 11.46 -15.18
N SER A 65 -7.78 11.62 -15.77
CA SER A 65 -7.33 10.71 -16.84
C SER A 65 -7.19 9.29 -16.29
N ALA A 66 -7.30 8.27 -17.15
CA ALA A 66 -7.13 6.87 -16.75
C ALA A 66 -5.80 6.65 -16.00
N GLN A 67 -4.72 7.23 -16.53
CA GLN A 67 -3.39 7.16 -15.93
C GLN A 67 -3.30 7.83 -14.54
N LEU A 68 -4.00 8.95 -14.34
CA LEU A 68 -4.04 9.63 -13.04
C LEU A 68 -4.82 8.82 -12.01
N ALA A 69 -5.93 8.21 -12.42
CA ALA A 69 -6.73 7.33 -11.56
C ALA A 69 -5.92 6.10 -11.13
N GLU A 70 -5.30 5.39 -12.08
CA GLU A 70 -4.45 4.22 -11.81
C GLU A 70 -3.27 4.57 -10.88
N GLY A 71 -2.61 5.71 -11.12
CA GLY A 71 -1.50 6.14 -10.26
C GLY A 71 -1.92 6.48 -8.83
N ARG A 72 -3.11 7.08 -8.62
CA ARG A 72 -3.68 7.31 -7.28
C ARG A 72 -3.94 5.99 -6.57
N GLU A 73 -4.59 5.04 -7.26
CA GLU A 73 -4.83 3.70 -6.73
C GLU A 73 -3.53 2.99 -6.34
N ASN A 74 -2.50 3.09 -7.17
CA ASN A 74 -1.22 2.46 -6.85
C ASN A 74 -0.58 3.08 -5.59
N ILE A 75 -0.61 4.40 -5.42
CA ILE A 75 -0.13 5.04 -4.17
C ILE A 75 -0.95 4.59 -2.96
N ALA A 76 -2.27 4.48 -3.10
CA ALA A 76 -3.12 3.93 -2.04
C ALA A 76 -2.70 2.50 -1.63
N ARG A 77 -2.39 1.63 -2.61
CA ARG A 77 -1.89 0.27 -2.36
C ARG A 77 -0.53 0.27 -1.66
N VAL A 78 0.38 1.18 -2.04
CA VAL A 78 1.68 1.38 -1.35
C VAL A 78 1.48 1.75 0.12
N LEU A 79 0.58 2.69 0.40
CA LEU A 79 0.29 3.11 1.77
C LEU A 79 -0.34 1.97 2.58
N TRP A 80 -1.27 1.21 2.01
CA TRP A 80 -1.81 0.00 2.64
C TRP A 80 -0.74 -1.06 2.89
N SER A 81 0.16 -1.29 1.94
CA SER A 81 1.31 -2.21 2.05
C SER A 81 2.17 -1.85 3.24
N ILE A 82 2.66 -0.61 3.32
CA ILE A 82 3.48 -0.14 4.44
C ILE A 82 2.72 -0.28 5.76
N SER A 83 1.48 0.19 5.84
CA SER A 83 0.68 0.15 7.06
C SER A 83 0.38 -1.27 7.56
N SER A 84 0.22 -2.23 6.66
CA SER A 84 -0.13 -3.61 7.00
C SER A 84 0.96 -4.35 7.79
N GLY A 85 2.23 -4.02 7.56
CA GLY A 85 3.35 -4.67 8.24
C GLY A 85 3.45 -4.38 9.73
N GLY A 86 2.93 -3.25 10.21
CA GLY A 86 3.05 -2.90 11.63
C GLY A 86 4.50 -2.85 12.13
N ILE A 87 4.76 -3.19 13.39
CA ILE A 87 6.11 -3.08 13.97
C ILE A 87 7.03 -4.19 13.46
N THR A 88 6.56 -5.44 13.43
CA THR A 88 7.39 -6.64 13.18
C THR A 88 7.21 -7.25 11.79
N GLY A 89 6.26 -6.75 11.00
CA GLY A 89 5.94 -7.29 9.68
C GLY A 89 4.87 -8.38 9.73
N GLN A 90 4.41 -8.77 8.55
CA GLN A 90 3.53 -9.93 8.37
C GLN A 90 4.29 -11.26 8.36
N GLY A 91 5.61 -11.22 8.16
CA GLY A 91 6.46 -12.39 7.93
C GLY A 91 6.95 -12.46 6.48
N LEU A 92 8.18 -12.93 6.28
CA LEU A 92 8.79 -13.08 4.95
C LEU A 92 7.95 -13.99 4.06
N GLY A 93 7.59 -13.50 2.86
CA GLY A 93 6.73 -14.20 1.91
C GLY A 93 5.27 -14.40 2.36
N GLN A 94 4.85 -13.78 3.46
CA GLN A 94 3.46 -13.80 3.94
C GLN A 94 2.69 -12.53 3.58
N GLY A 95 3.39 -11.50 3.06
CA GLY A 95 2.77 -10.29 2.52
C GLY A 95 2.20 -10.51 1.12
N ASN A 96 1.57 -9.48 0.56
CA ASN A 96 1.13 -9.47 -0.84
C ASN A 96 1.75 -8.29 -1.60
N PRO A 97 3.10 -8.22 -1.74
CA PRO A 97 3.78 -7.09 -2.34
C PRO A 97 3.39 -6.88 -3.82
N ASP A 98 3.05 -7.95 -4.53
CA ASP A 98 2.71 -7.94 -5.96
C ASP A 98 1.42 -7.16 -6.30
N ASP A 99 0.59 -6.84 -5.29
CA ASP A 99 -0.56 -5.94 -5.46
C ASP A 99 -0.14 -4.50 -5.83
N VAL A 100 1.08 -4.11 -5.48
CA VAL A 100 1.66 -2.81 -5.78
C VAL A 100 2.33 -2.86 -7.15
N GLU A 101 1.88 -2.02 -8.08
CA GLU A 101 2.49 -1.95 -9.39
C GLU A 101 3.90 -1.33 -9.28
N ALA A 102 4.85 -1.95 -9.98
CA ALA A 102 6.27 -1.58 -9.94
C ALA A 102 6.88 -1.67 -8.53
N VAL A 103 6.40 -2.63 -7.71
CA VAL A 103 6.92 -2.87 -6.36
C VAL A 103 8.43 -3.13 -6.34
N GLU A 104 8.95 -3.88 -7.31
CA GLU A 104 10.37 -4.23 -7.34
C GLU A 104 11.28 -3.04 -7.69
N SER A 105 10.78 -2.05 -8.44
CA SER A 105 11.59 -0.90 -8.88
C SER A 105 11.39 0.33 -8.00
N ASP A 106 10.17 0.85 -7.91
CA ASP A 106 9.92 2.19 -7.36
C ASP A 106 9.43 2.13 -5.91
N PHE A 107 8.85 0.98 -5.51
CA PHE A 107 8.19 0.80 -4.21
C PHE A 107 8.75 -0.37 -3.41
N ILE A 108 10.02 -0.75 -3.61
CA ILE A 108 10.60 -1.91 -2.91
C ILE A 108 10.57 -1.75 -1.40
N PHE A 109 10.61 -0.49 -0.93
CA PHE A 109 10.46 -0.14 0.47
C PHE A 109 9.09 -0.53 1.05
N SER A 110 8.01 -0.52 0.26
CA SER A 110 6.68 -0.94 0.73
C SER A 110 6.63 -2.45 0.96
N ALA A 111 7.17 -3.25 0.05
CA ALA A 111 7.29 -4.70 0.24
C ALA A 111 8.10 -5.06 1.50
N ILE A 112 9.26 -4.43 1.68
CA ILE A 112 10.09 -4.63 2.88
C ILE A 112 9.31 -4.22 4.14
N SER A 113 8.63 -3.09 4.10
CA SER A 113 7.83 -2.58 5.22
C SER A 113 6.62 -3.47 5.52
N GLU A 114 6.07 -4.15 4.52
CA GLU A 114 4.95 -5.09 4.67
C GLU A 114 5.40 -6.40 5.33
N GLU A 115 6.46 -7.01 4.83
CA GLU A 115 6.91 -8.33 5.30
C GLU A 115 7.72 -8.27 6.59
N LEU A 116 8.58 -7.26 6.74
CA LEU A 116 9.51 -7.09 7.88
C LEU A 116 9.09 -5.96 8.82
N GLY A 117 8.03 -5.24 8.50
CA GLY A 117 7.47 -4.19 9.34
C GLY A 117 8.35 -2.96 9.43
N TRP A 118 8.08 -2.17 10.46
CA TRP A 118 8.87 -0.99 10.81
C TRP A 118 10.32 -1.34 11.12
N LEU A 119 10.57 -2.47 11.78
CA LEU A 119 11.94 -2.90 12.11
C LEU A 119 12.77 -3.17 10.85
N GLY A 120 12.20 -3.83 9.84
CA GLY A 120 12.85 -4.02 8.54
C GLY A 120 13.11 -2.70 7.81
N GLY A 121 12.10 -1.82 7.76
CA GLY A 121 12.24 -0.49 7.17
C GLY A 121 13.32 0.35 7.86
N ALA A 122 13.39 0.30 9.20
CA ALA A 122 14.39 0.98 10.01
C ALA A 122 15.81 0.44 9.75
N ALA A 123 15.97 -0.88 9.60
CA ALA A 123 17.24 -1.49 9.27
C ALA A 123 17.76 -1.01 7.91
N ILE A 124 16.91 -1.00 6.88
CA ILE A 124 17.28 -0.50 5.55
C ILE A 124 17.64 0.98 5.57
N LEU A 125 16.82 1.81 6.20
CA LEU A 125 17.11 3.25 6.36
C LEU A 125 18.45 3.48 7.06
N SER A 126 18.76 2.69 8.09
CA SER A 126 20.01 2.77 8.83
C SER A 126 21.22 2.37 7.98
N LEU A 127 21.12 1.28 7.21
CA LEU A 127 22.20 0.83 6.31
C LEU A 127 22.53 1.88 5.24
N ILE A 128 21.50 2.45 4.61
CA ILE A 128 21.68 3.51 3.62
C ILE A 128 22.26 4.77 4.28
N LEU A 129 21.80 5.13 5.48
CA LEU A 129 22.34 6.27 6.22
C LEU A 129 23.83 6.08 6.51
N VAL A 130 24.24 4.89 6.97
CA VAL A 130 25.66 4.57 7.21
C VAL A 130 26.48 4.76 5.95
N LEU A 131 25.99 4.30 4.79
CA LEU A 131 26.69 4.45 3.53
C LEU A 131 26.81 5.92 3.10
N ALA A 132 25.73 6.69 3.19
CA ALA A 132 25.75 8.12 2.91
C ALA A 132 26.72 8.89 3.82
N MET A 133 26.70 8.57 5.11
CA MET A 133 27.58 9.17 6.12
C MET A 133 29.04 8.79 5.90
N THR A 134 29.32 7.58 5.39
CA THR A 134 30.67 7.15 5.02
C THR A 134 31.24 8.06 3.93
N GLY A 135 30.48 8.38 2.88
CA GLY A 135 30.92 9.31 1.85
C GLY A 135 31.24 10.71 2.39
N LEU A 136 30.36 11.25 3.26
CA LEU A 136 30.59 12.56 3.89
C LEU A 136 31.79 12.55 4.87
N GLN A 137 32.02 11.45 5.58
CA GLN A 137 33.18 11.30 6.46
C GLN A 137 34.48 11.20 5.66
N LEU A 138 34.51 10.41 4.59
CA LEU A 138 35.66 10.31 3.69
C LEU A 138 36.01 11.67 3.07
N ALA A 139 35.01 12.48 2.70
CA ALA A 139 35.26 13.82 2.19
C ALA A 139 36.03 14.72 3.17
N ARG A 140 35.76 14.58 4.48
CA ARG A 140 36.49 15.34 5.52
C ARG A 140 37.93 14.87 5.69
N LEU A 141 38.22 13.60 5.38
CA LEU A 141 39.55 13.02 5.49
C LEU A 141 40.46 13.33 4.28
N ARG A 142 39.88 13.82 3.18
CA ARG A 142 40.62 14.06 1.93
C ARG A 142 41.08 15.50 1.80
N GLU A 143 42.36 15.67 1.47
CA GLU A 143 42.95 16.98 1.21
C GLU A 143 42.62 17.43 -0.22
N ASP A 144 42.86 16.53 -1.18
CA ASP A 144 42.56 16.72 -2.60
C ASP A 144 41.10 17.15 -2.84
N ALA A 145 40.95 18.25 -3.57
CA ALA A 145 39.67 18.84 -3.91
C ALA A 145 38.82 17.88 -4.75
N LEU A 146 39.41 17.12 -5.67
CA LEU A 146 38.68 16.17 -6.50
C LEU A 146 38.16 15.02 -5.66
N ALA A 147 39.03 14.35 -4.88
CA ALA A 147 38.65 13.27 -3.99
C ALA A 147 37.57 13.69 -2.96
N LYS A 148 37.70 14.90 -2.40
CA LYS A 148 36.71 15.47 -1.46
C LYS A 148 35.35 15.69 -2.12
N THR A 149 35.34 16.30 -3.29
CA THR A 149 34.11 16.55 -4.06
C THR A 149 33.44 15.25 -4.46
N LEU A 150 34.24 14.27 -4.89
CA LEU A 150 33.76 12.95 -5.28
C LEU A 150 33.16 12.19 -4.09
N ALA A 151 33.86 12.12 -2.96
CA ALA A 151 33.38 11.44 -1.76
C ALA A 151 32.09 12.07 -1.21
N SER A 152 32.06 13.40 -1.11
CA SER A 152 30.87 14.12 -0.64
C SER A 152 29.71 14.00 -1.63
N GLY A 153 29.99 14.06 -2.93
CA GLY A 153 29.00 13.87 -4.00
C GLY A 153 28.37 12.48 -3.98
N LEU A 154 29.15 11.41 -3.83
CA LEU A 154 28.65 10.05 -3.74
C LEU A 154 27.84 9.79 -2.46
N GLY A 155 28.28 10.34 -1.32
CA GLY A 155 27.53 10.30 -0.06
C GLY A 155 26.18 11.03 -0.17
N LEU A 156 26.17 12.24 -0.73
CA LEU A 156 24.97 13.03 -0.95
C LEU A 156 24.04 12.40 -1.99
N LEU A 157 24.58 11.86 -3.09
CA LEU A 157 23.82 11.16 -4.12
C LEU A 157 23.05 10.00 -3.50
N THR A 158 23.73 9.17 -2.69
CA THR A 158 23.12 8.05 -1.98
C THR A 158 22.00 8.52 -1.04
N ALA A 159 22.26 9.57 -0.24
CA ALA A 159 21.27 10.13 0.68
C ALA A 159 20.04 10.71 -0.03
N ILE A 160 20.24 11.54 -1.05
CA ILE A 160 19.17 12.23 -1.77
C ILE A 160 18.34 11.22 -2.54
N GLN A 161 18.97 10.28 -3.25
CA GLN A 161 18.27 9.26 -4.01
C GLN A 161 17.39 8.41 -3.08
N ALA A 162 17.93 7.95 -1.96
CA ALA A 162 17.16 7.19 -0.99
C ALA A 162 16.04 7.99 -0.34
N ALA A 163 16.29 9.25 0.04
CA ALA A 163 15.25 10.10 0.58
C ALA A 163 14.12 10.29 -0.43
N LEU A 164 14.42 10.66 -1.67
CA LEU A 164 13.39 10.86 -2.70
C LEU A 164 12.52 9.61 -2.90
N THR A 165 13.12 8.43 -3.03
CA THR A 165 12.38 7.18 -3.27
C THR A 165 11.58 6.71 -2.05
N ILE A 166 12.21 6.65 -0.86
CA ILE A 166 11.53 6.21 0.38
C ILE A 166 10.49 7.23 0.83
N GLY A 167 10.84 8.52 0.83
CA GLY A 167 9.90 9.58 1.20
C GLY A 167 8.72 9.70 0.23
N GLY A 168 8.93 9.38 -1.05
CA GLY A 168 7.84 9.26 -2.03
C GLY A 168 6.90 8.10 -1.69
N SER A 169 7.46 6.93 -1.34
CA SER A 169 6.69 5.75 -0.90
C SER A 169 5.90 6.02 0.40
N LEU A 170 6.46 6.85 1.29
CA LEU A 170 5.83 7.29 2.54
C LEU A 170 4.83 8.47 2.36
N ALA A 171 4.61 8.92 1.13
CA ALA A 171 3.80 10.08 0.77
C ALA A 171 4.21 11.40 1.48
N LEU A 172 5.52 11.60 1.75
CA LEU A 172 6.06 12.88 2.24
C LEU A 172 6.21 13.92 1.11
N TRP A 173 6.54 13.45 -0.08
CA TRP A 173 6.66 14.24 -1.30
C TRP A 173 6.19 13.43 -2.51
N PRO A 174 5.96 14.08 -3.67
CA PRO A 174 5.61 13.38 -4.89
C PRO A 174 6.67 12.36 -5.31
N LEU A 175 6.20 11.25 -5.89
CA LEU A 175 7.07 10.22 -6.43
C LEU A 175 7.89 10.76 -7.62
N THR A 176 9.17 10.43 -7.63
CA THR A 176 10.14 10.93 -8.60
C THR A 176 10.47 9.93 -9.69
N GLY A 177 10.20 8.63 -9.47
CA GLY A 177 10.50 7.55 -10.41
C GLY A 177 12.00 7.30 -10.57
N ILE A 178 12.72 7.30 -9.44
CA ILE A 178 14.14 6.93 -9.37
C ILE A 178 14.28 5.72 -8.45
N THR A 179 15.20 4.84 -8.82
CA THR A 179 15.48 3.58 -8.12
C THR A 179 16.12 3.86 -6.76
N LEU A 180 15.80 3.03 -5.77
CA LEU A 180 16.51 2.99 -4.50
C LEU A 180 17.89 2.34 -4.72
N PRO A 181 19.00 2.99 -4.32
CA PRO A 181 20.33 2.44 -4.55
C PRO A 181 20.48 1.08 -3.83
N PHE A 182 21.14 0.13 -4.49
CA PHE A 182 21.41 -1.25 -4.02
C PHE A 182 20.21 -2.18 -3.86
N LEU A 183 18.98 -1.67 -3.80
CA LEU A 183 17.79 -2.47 -3.50
C LEU A 183 16.84 -2.62 -4.69
N SER A 184 16.52 -1.51 -5.37
CA SER A 184 15.51 -1.51 -6.43
C SER A 184 15.97 -2.26 -7.67
N TYR A 185 15.02 -2.92 -8.33
CA TYR A 185 15.24 -3.53 -9.63
C TYR A 185 15.59 -2.48 -10.68
N GLY A 186 16.79 -2.59 -11.24
CA GLY A 186 17.32 -1.72 -12.27
C GLY A 186 18.75 -2.11 -12.60
N GLY A 187 18.93 -3.05 -13.53
CA GLY A 187 20.22 -3.70 -13.80
C GLY A 187 21.41 -2.73 -13.93
N SER A 188 21.28 -1.68 -14.75
CA SER A 188 22.33 -0.67 -14.90
C SER A 188 22.53 0.18 -13.64
N SER A 189 21.44 0.55 -12.94
CA SER A 189 21.52 1.35 -11.72
C SER A 189 22.20 0.59 -10.58
N LEU A 190 21.96 -0.71 -10.48
CA LEU A 190 22.60 -1.57 -9.50
C LEU A 190 24.12 -1.66 -9.74
N LEU A 191 24.53 -1.93 -10.99
CA LEU A 191 25.94 -1.96 -11.39
C LEU A 191 26.64 -0.62 -11.10
N ILE A 192 26.01 0.50 -11.45
CA ILE A 192 26.57 1.84 -11.19
C ILE A 192 26.66 2.12 -9.68
N SER A 193 25.69 1.66 -8.87
CA SER A 193 25.73 1.83 -7.42
C SER A 193 26.91 1.07 -6.79
N PHE A 194 27.18 -0.16 -7.24
CA PHE A 194 28.35 -0.92 -6.80
C PHE A 194 29.67 -0.33 -7.31
N ALA A 195 29.70 0.20 -8.53
CA ALA A 195 30.88 0.92 -9.04
C ALA A 195 31.17 2.18 -8.20
N ALA A 196 30.13 2.95 -7.85
CA ALA A 196 30.23 4.11 -6.96
C ALA A 196 30.73 3.71 -5.56
N LEU A 197 30.25 2.58 -5.02
CA LEU A 197 30.76 2.03 -3.77
C LEU A 197 32.26 1.65 -3.88
N GLY A 198 32.67 1.03 -4.99
CA GLY A 198 34.07 0.72 -5.26
C GLY A 198 34.96 1.97 -5.29
N VAL A 199 34.47 3.07 -5.87
CA VAL A 199 35.16 4.37 -5.84
C VAL A 199 35.28 4.89 -4.40
N LEU A 200 34.20 4.85 -3.60
CA LEU A 200 34.26 5.25 -2.19
C LEU A 200 35.28 4.42 -1.39
N ILE A 201 35.35 3.11 -1.63
CA ILE A 201 36.33 2.22 -0.99
C ILE A 201 37.76 2.60 -1.42
N GLY A 202 37.98 2.90 -2.70
CA GLY A 202 39.28 3.39 -3.20
C GLY A 202 39.69 4.74 -2.58
N LEU A 203 38.70 5.56 -2.19
CA LEU A 203 38.89 6.79 -1.44
C LEU A 203 39.00 6.57 0.08
N ALA A 204 39.10 5.34 0.59
CA ALA A 204 39.37 5.09 2.01
C ALA A 204 40.86 5.25 2.35
N PRO A 205 41.22 5.90 3.46
CA PRO A 205 42.64 6.06 3.82
C PRO A 205 43.24 4.71 4.23
N PRO A 206 44.52 4.45 3.91
CA PRO A 206 45.18 3.17 4.22
C PRO A 206 45.47 2.97 5.73
N LYS A 207 45.43 4.03 6.53
CA LYS A 207 45.71 4.00 7.98
C LYS A 207 44.48 4.51 8.74
N LYS A 208 44.20 3.96 9.93
CA LYS A 208 43.19 4.51 10.84
C LYS A 208 43.60 5.93 11.24
N ILE A 209 42.77 6.90 10.88
CA ILE A 209 42.98 8.32 11.20
C ILE A 209 42.10 8.69 12.38
N ASN A 210 42.68 9.36 13.38
CA ASN A 210 41.93 9.85 14.53
C ASN A 210 41.29 11.21 14.18
N LEU A 211 39.99 11.21 13.90
CA LEU A 211 39.24 12.38 13.42
C LEU A 211 39.21 13.57 14.40
N ALA A 212 39.46 13.32 15.68
CA ALA A 212 39.44 14.33 16.74
C ALA A 212 40.72 15.19 16.78
N GLU A 213 41.83 14.63 16.29
CA GLU A 213 43.18 15.22 16.42
C GLU A 213 43.69 15.81 15.09
N GLN A 214 42.93 15.68 14.01
CA GLN A 214 43.37 16.07 12.67
C GLN A 214 42.98 17.52 12.37
N GLU A 215 43.98 18.38 12.13
CA GLU A 215 43.76 19.69 11.52
C GLU A 215 43.39 19.51 10.04
N PHE A 216 42.27 20.12 9.65
CA PHE A 216 41.74 19.96 8.30
C PHE A 216 42.45 20.92 7.33
N PRO A 217 43.06 20.43 6.22
CA PRO A 217 43.89 21.24 5.33
C PRO A 217 43.09 22.09 4.33
N PHE A 218 41.87 22.50 4.68
CA PHE A 218 40.95 23.16 3.77
C PHE A 218 40.22 24.32 4.46
N PRO A 219 39.62 25.25 3.69
CA PRO A 219 38.96 26.42 4.26
C PRO A 219 37.96 26.03 5.33
N GLU A 220 37.98 26.71 6.46
CA GLU A 220 37.11 26.45 7.62
C GLU A 220 35.63 26.38 7.23
N ARG A 221 35.24 27.17 6.22
CA ARG A 221 33.89 27.19 5.62
C ARG A 221 33.47 25.81 5.10
N VAL A 222 34.35 25.09 4.41
CA VAL A 222 34.10 23.74 3.87
C VAL A 222 33.97 22.73 5.01
N ALA A 223 34.85 22.81 6.03
CA ALA A 223 34.80 21.95 7.20
C ALA A 223 33.48 22.09 7.97
N LYS A 224 33.05 23.34 8.19
CA LYS A 224 31.78 23.65 8.84
C LYS A 224 30.58 23.17 8.02
N SER A 225 30.60 23.37 6.71
CA SER A 225 29.58 22.88 5.80
C SER A 225 29.42 21.36 5.83
N LEU A 226 30.53 20.60 5.76
CA LEU A 226 30.50 19.14 5.84
C LEU A 226 29.98 18.66 7.20
N LYS A 227 30.38 19.31 8.31
CA LYS A 227 29.82 19.03 9.65
C LYS A 227 28.30 19.27 9.69
N HIS A 228 27.81 20.34 9.08
CA HIS A 228 26.36 20.58 8.99
C HIS A 228 25.65 19.49 8.19
N LEU A 229 26.18 19.09 7.04
CA LEU A 229 25.60 18.01 6.23
C LEU A 229 25.57 16.68 6.99
N GLN A 230 26.60 16.39 7.80
CA GLN A 230 26.65 15.24 8.69
C GLN A 230 25.58 15.26 9.80
N ILE A 231 24.90 16.39 10.03
CA ILE A 231 23.76 16.51 10.96
C ILE A 231 22.45 16.50 10.17
N VAL A 232 22.37 17.26 9.08
CA VAL A 232 21.17 17.39 8.25
C VAL A 232 20.76 16.06 7.63
N VAL A 233 21.70 15.25 7.14
CA VAL A 233 21.39 13.96 6.52
C VAL A 233 20.77 12.98 7.53
N PRO A 234 21.34 12.74 8.73
CA PRO A 234 20.68 11.95 9.76
C PRO A 234 19.31 12.48 10.19
N VAL A 235 19.14 13.81 10.30
CA VAL A 235 17.84 14.42 10.63
C VAL A 235 16.80 14.11 9.54
N LEU A 236 17.18 14.20 8.25
CA LEU A 236 16.31 13.82 7.15
C LEU A 236 15.88 12.35 7.24
N PHE A 237 16.83 11.44 7.51
CA PHE A 237 16.52 10.02 7.68
C PHE A 237 15.67 9.74 8.92
N LEU A 238 15.84 10.51 9.99
CA LEU A 238 14.98 10.45 11.17
C LEU A 238 13.54 10.85 10.83
N VAL A 239 13.33 11.88 9.99
CA VAL A 239 11.99 12.24 9.50
C VAL A 239 11.34 11.09 8.72
N LEU A 240 12.10 10.42 7.85
CA LEU A 240 11.62 9.24 7.11
C LEU A 240 11.24 8.11 8.09
N LEU A 241 12.10 7.85 9.08
CA LEU A 241 11.89 6.80 10.08
C LEU A 241 10.64 7.06 10.94
N VAL A 242 10.44 8.31 11.38
CA VAL A 242 9.26 8.73 12.16
C VAL A 242 8.00 8.63 11.31
N LYS A 243 8.06 9.00 10.02
CA LYS A 243 6.91 8.85 9.14
C LYS A 243 6.55 7.39 8.88
N ALA A 244 7.55 6.52 8.68
CA ALA A 244 7.33 5.08 8.57
C ALA A 244 6.69 4.52 9.86
N ALA A 245 7.21 4.92 11.03
CA ALA A 245 6.63 4.56 12.33
C ALA A 245 5.18 5.01 12.43
N TRP A 246 4.86 6.25 12.03
CA TRP A 246 3.51 6.79 12.05
C TRP A 246 2.54 5.98 11.17
N LEU A 247 2.96 5.53 9.99
CA LEU A 247 2.15 4.69 9.10
C LEU A 247 1.92 3.26 9.63
N GLN A 248 2.83 2.76 10.47
CA GLN A 248 2.84 1.38 10.97
C GLN A 248 2.40 1.26 12.43
N TRP A 249 2.27 2.38 13.14
CA TRP A 249 1.91 2.36 14.56
C TRP A 249 0.48 1.85 14.75
N PRO A 250 0.22 0.92 15.69
CA PRO A 250 -1.08 0.26 15.82
C PRO A 250 -2.30 1.19 15.94
N VAL A 251 -2.12 2.38 16.54
CA VAL A 251 -3.21 3.35 16.73
C VAL A 251 -3.46 4.20 15.48
N LEU A 252 -2.41 4.46 14.69
CA LEU A 252 -2.44 5.44 13.60
C LEU A 252 -2.64 4.78 12.23
N ARG A 253 -2.24 3.51 12.09
CA ARG A 253 -2.36 2.75 10.84
C ARG A 253 -3.79 2.39 10.47
N ASP A 254 -4.68 2.30 11.46
CA ASP A 254 -6.06 1.86 11.27
C ASP A 254 -6.84 2.75 10.30
N ASP A 255 -6.63 4.06 10.36
CA ASP A 255 -7.29 5.04 9.48
C ASP A 255 -6.83 4.90 8.02
N VAL A 256 -5.56 4.52 7.82
CA VAL A 256 -4.99 4.25 6.50
C VAL A 256 -5.47 2.91 5.98
N LEU A 257 -5.44 1.86 6.81
CA LEU A 257 -5.84 0.50 6.42
C LEU A 257 -7.33 0.41 6.05
N LYS A 258 -8.19 1.13 6.77
CA LYS A 258 -9.65 1.13 6.58
C LYS A 258 -10.11 2.14 5.54
N HIS A 259 -9.23 3.00 5.04
CA HIS A 259 -9.59 3.90 3.95
C HIS A 259 -10.05 3.07 2.77
N GLN A 260 -11.25 3.35 2.26
CA GLN A 260 -11.79 2.78 1.04
C GLN A 260 -12.17 3.94 0.14
N HIS A 261 -11.88 3.82 -1.15
CA HIS A 261 -12.28 4.85 -2.11
C HIS A 261 -13.40 4.32 -3.02
N GLN A 262 -14.39 5.18 -3.26
CA GLN A 262 -15.58 4.85 -4.02
C GLN A 262 -15.43 5.33 -5.46
N ARG A 263 -15.52 4.43 -6.44
CA ARG A 263 -15.61 4.78 -7.86
C ARG A 263 -17.09 4.91 -8.25
N LYS A 264 -17.45 5.98 -8.97
CA LYS A 264 -18.84 6.23 -9.41
C LYS A 264 -19.38 5.12 -10.33
N ASP A 265 -18.50 4.33 -10.93
CA ASP A 265 -18.84 3.19 -11.79
C ASP A 265 -18.58 1.89 -10.98
N ALA A 266 -19.49 1.62 -10.05
CA ALA A 266 -19.82 0.33 -9.42
C ALA A 266 -18.77 -0.58 -8.73
N THR A 267 -17.57 -0.14 -8.35
CA THR A 267 -16.74 -0.94 -7.42
C THR A 267 -16.02 -0.08 -6.38
N PHE A 268 -16.19 -0.44 -5.10
CA PHE A 268 -15.24 -0.05 -4.05
C PHE A 268 -13.93 -0.75 -4.34
N VAL A 269 -12.83 0.00 -4.39
CA VAL A 269 -11.51 -0.62 -4.27
C VAL A 269 -11.27 -0.80 -2.77
N SER A 270 -11.58 -2.00 -2.28
CA SER A 270 -11.28 -2.41 -0.92
C SER A 270 -9.78 -2.63 -0.77
N ASN A 271 -9.27 -2.47 0.44
CA ASN A 271 -7.90 -2.85 0.74
C ASN A 271 -7.75 -4.38 0.64
N PRO A 272 -7.04 -4.92 -0.38
CA PRO A 272 -6.92 -6.37 -0.57
C PRO A 272 -6.24 -7.07 0.61
N ARG A 273 -5.48 -6.33 1.43
CA ARG A 273 -4.78 -6.86 2.62
C ARG A 273 -5.71 -7.05 3.81
N LEU A 274 -6.78 -6.26 3.92
CA LEU A 274 -7.85 -6.55 4.88
C LEU A 274 -8.62 -7.79 4.45
N ASP A 275 -8.90 -7.96 3.15
CA ASP A 275 -9.57 -9.14 2.60
C ASP A 275 -8.69 -10.41 2.76
N GLY A 276 -7.37 -10.29 2.60
CA GLY A 276 -6.38 -11.35 2.82
C GLY A 276 -6.13 -11.72 4.29
N GLN A 277 -6.00 -10.74 5.20
CA GLN A 277 -5.94 -11.00 6.65
C GLN A 277 -7.25 -11.58 7.15
N ASN A 278 -8.39 -11.09 6.66
CA ASN A 278 -9.69 -11.71 6.89
C ASN A 278 -9.73 -13.14 6.36
N ARG A 279 -8.99 -13.50 5.30
CA ARG A 279 -8.91 -14.89 4.79
C ARG A 279 -8.20 -15.82 5.79
N LEU A 280 -7.05 -15.43 6.33
CA LEU A 280 -6.32 -16.23 7.33
C LEU A 280 -7.07 -16.28 8.67
N VAL A 281 -7.60 -15.14 9.13
CA VAL A 281 -8.41 -15.07 10.35
C VAL A 281 -9.75 -15.80 10.18
N SER A 282 -10.35 -15.81 8.98
CA SER A 282 -11.62 -16.52 8.71
C SER A 282 -11.51 -18.04 8.81
N THR A 283 -10.30 -18.60 8.81
CA THR A 283 -10.12 -20.03 9.12
C THR A 283 -10.38 -20.35 10.60
N HIS A 284 -10.29 -19.35 11.48
CA HIS A 284 -10.49 -19.46 12.93
C HIS A 284 -11.72 -18.68 13.43
N ILE A 285 -12.45 -17.98 12.56
CA ILE A 285 -13.71 -17.30 12.87
C ILE A 285 -14.86 -18.03 12.18
N VAL A 286 -15.79 -18.57 12.98
CA VAL A 286 -17.06 -19.12 12.50
C VAL A 286 -17.92 -17.96 11.98
N ARG A 287 -18.14 -17.88 10.66
CA ARG A 287 -18.97 -16.82 10.09
C ARG A 287 -20.41 -16.91 10.60
N GLY A 288 -21.04 -15.76 10.84
CA GLY A 288 -22.45 -15.67 11.19
C GLY A 288 -23.37 -16.18 10.09
N SER A 289 -24.60 -16.53 10.44
CA SER A 289 -25.60 -17.09 9.53
C SER A 289 -26.40 -15.99 8.83
N LEU A 290 -26.85 -16.25 7.61
CA LEU A 290 -27.84 -15.42 6.94
C LEU A 290 -29.22 -15.97 7.21
N LEU A 291 -30.11 -15.12 7.72
CA LEU A 291 -31.46 -15.48 8.13
C LEU A 291 -32.48 -14.77 7.24
N ASP A 292 -33.60 -15.43 6.97
CA ASP A 292 -34.78 -14.80 6.38
C ASP A 292 -35.46 -13.85 7.38
N ARG A 293 -36.48 -13.12 6.94
CA ARG A 293 -37.21 -12.16 7.79
C ARG A 293 -37.87 -12.79 9.02
N ASN A 294 -38.20 -14.08 8.95
CA ASN A 294 -38.84 -14.88 9.99
C ASN A 294 -37.81 -15.61 10.88
N GLY A 295 -36.52 -15.47 10.62
CA GLY A 295 -35.44 -16.11 11.37
C GLY A 295 -35.05 -17.51 10.87
N LEU A 296 -35.54 -17.94 9.71
CA LEU A 296 -35.14 -19.20 9.08
C LEU A 296 -33.74 -19.07 8.49
N VAL A 297 -32.92 -20.11 8.66
CA VAL A 297 -31.53 -20.11 8.18
C VAL A 297 -31.50 -20.31 6.66
N LEU A 298 -30.94 -19.33 5.96
CA LEU A 298 -30.67 -19.39 4.52
C LEU A 298 -29.24 -19.89 4.26
N VAL A 299 -28.28 -19.39 5.04
CA VAL A 299 -26.87 -19.81 4.95
C VAL A 299 -26.27 -19.94 6.34
N GLN A 300 -25.51 -20.99 6.58
CA GLN A 300 -24.82 -21.23 7.85
C GLN A 300 -23.40 -21.75 7.65
N THR A 301 -22.55 -21.53 8.65
CA THR A 301 -21.21 -22.12 8.70
C THR A 301 -21.25 -23.45 9.43
N THR A 302 -20.76 -24.50 8.79
CA THR A 302 -20.56 -25.82 9.40
C THR A 302 -19.06 -26.16 9.41
N PRO A 303 -18.62 -27.14 10.21
CA PRO A 303 -17.22 -27.58 10.20
C PRO A 303 -16.72 -28.07 8.83
N ARG A 304 -17.63 -28.46 7.93
CA ARG A 304 -17.32 -28.91 6.57
C ARG A 304 -17.34 -27.77 5.53
N GLY A 305 -17.67 -26.55 5.94
CA GLY A 305 -17.75 -25.38 5.06
C GLY A 305 -19.06 -24.60 5.20
N ARG A 306 -19.27 -23.66 4.26
CA ARG A 306 -20.44 -22.80 4.19
C ARG A 306 -21.59 -23.55 3.51
N LEU A 307 -22.69 -23.79 4.23
CA LEU A 307 -23.87 -24.50 3.72
C LEU A 307 -24.94 -23.49 3.28
N TYR A 308 -25.39 -23.62 2.04
CA TYR A 308 -26.48 -22.86 1.45
C TYR A 308 -27.73 -23.73 1.38
N ASN A 309 -28.79 -23.33 2.09
CA ASN A 309 -30.08 -24.00 1.97
C ASN A 309 -30.73 -23.54 0.66
N ASP A 310 -31.10 -24.48 -0.21
CA ASP A 310 -31.66 -24.21 -1.55
C ASP A 310 -30.79 -23.27 -2.40
N ALA A 311 -29.53 -23.66 -2.61
CA ALA A 311 -28.49 -22.83 -3.26
C ALA A 311 -28.88 -22.31 -4.65
N GLU A 312 -29.58 -23.08 -5.47
CA GLU A 312 -30.02 -22.63 -6.80
C GLU A 312 -31.01 -21.45 -6.72
N MET A 313 -31.91 -21.49 -5.74
CA MET A 313 -32.98 -20.51 -5.58
C MET A 313 -32.47 -19.20 -4.96
N PHE A 314 -31.52 -19.30 -4.03
CA PHE A 314 -30.98 -18.16 -3.30
C PHE A 314 -29.66 -17.62 -3.83
N SER A 315 -28.90 -18.35 -4.65
CA SER A 315 -27.60 -17.88 -5.16
C SER A 315 -27.65 -16.56 -5.95
N PRO A 316 -28.69 -16.22 -6.73
CA PRO A 316 -28.76 -14.90 -7.38
C PRO A 316 -28.85 -13.73 -6.40
N LEU A 317 -29.34 -14.00 -5.19
CA LEU A 317 -29.61 -12.99 -4.16
C LEU A 317 -28.51 -12.97 -3.10
N VAL A 318 -28.31 -14.12 -2.46
CA VAL A 318 -27.34 -14.29 -1.38
C VAL A 318 -25.91 -14.32 -1.92
N GLY A 319 -25.74 -14.78 -3.15
CA GLY A 319 -24.44 -15.12 -3.70
C GLY A 319 -23.90 -16.40 -3.09
N LEU A 320 -22.63 -16.67 -3.35
CA LEU A 320 -21.95 -17.88 -2.93
C LEU A 320 -20.54 -17.52 -2.40
N GLN A 321 -19.96 -18.38 -1.56
CA GLN A 321 -18.56 -18.38 -1.12
C GLN A 321 -17.80 -19.68 -1.49
N SER A 322 -16.68 -19.58 -2.20
CA SER A 322 -15.84 -20.73 -2.58
C SER A 322 -14.37 -20.33 -2.65
N ARG A 323 -13.50 -21.12 -2.00
CA ARG A 323 -12.04 -20.90 -1.85
C ARG A 323 -11.62 -19.44 -1.55
N GLY A 324 -12.44 -18.68 -0.82
CA GLY A 324 -12.15 -17.29 -0.42
C GLY A 324 -12.64 -16.22 -1.39
N GLN A 325 -13.20 -16.57 -2.56
CA GLN A 325 -13.99 -15.65 -3.37
C GLN A 325 -15.43 -15.63 -2.90
N ARG A 326 -16.06 -14.45 -2.97
CA ARG A 326 -17.42 -14.20 -2.51
C ARG A 326 -18.12 -13.30 -3.52
N VAL A 327 -19.40 -13.59 -3.76
CA VAL A 327 -20.27 -12.80 -4.64
C VAL A 327 -21.58 -12.49 -3.91
N GLY A 328 -22.37 -11.56 -4.45
CA GLY A 328 -23.68 -11.20 -3.88
C GLY A 328 -23.61 -10.64 -2.46
N LEU A 329 -24.64 -10.93 -1.67
CA LEU A 329 -24.75 -10.47 -0.27
C LEU A 329 -23.66 -11.05 0.64
N GLU A 330 -23.10 -12.22 0.35
CA GLU A 330 -21.97 -12.80 1.10
C GLU A 330 -20.70 -11.93 1.05
N ARG A 331 -20.47 -11.24 -0.08
CA ARG A 331 -19.37 -10.26 -0.20
C ARG A 331 -19.74 -8.95 0.49
N PHE A 332 -20.97 -8.46 0.28
CA PHE A 332 -21.41 -7.18 0.83
C PHE A 332 -21.50 -7.19 2.37
N LEU A 333 -21.93 -8.31 2.96
CA LEU A 333 -22.12 -8.47 4.40
C LEU A 333 -20.89 -9.08 5.09
N GLU A 334 -19.74 -9.08 4.43
CA GLU A 334 -18.51 -9.70 4.93
C GLU A 334 -18.13 -9.21 6.34
N GLY A 335 -18.13 -7.90 6.57
CA GLY A 335 -17.80 -7.32 7.88
C GLY A 335 -18.67 -7.90 9.00
N PRO A 336 -20.01 -7.68 8.96
CA PRO A 336 -20.94 -8.22 9.94
C PRO A 336 -20.80 -9.72 10.16
N LEU A 337 -20.72 -10.50 9.07
CA LEU A 337 -20.60 -11.96 9.11
C LEU A 337 -19.29 -12.45 9.73
N MET A 338 -18.27 -11.59 9.85
CA MET A 338 -17.02 -11.87 10.56
C MET A 338 -16.94 -11.23 11.95
N GLY A 339 -18.01 -10.60 12.41
CA GLY A 339 -18.06 -9.94 13.71
C GLY A 339 -17.54 -8.50 13.70
N GLN A 340 -17.42 -7.89 12.52
CA GLN A 340 -17.01 -6.50 12.32
C GLN A 340 -18.25 -5.66 12.00
N TRP A 341 -18.82 -4.99 13.01
CA TRP A 341 -19.87 -3.98 12.82
C TRP A 341 -19.31 -2.61 13.18
N ASP A 342 -19.69 -1.56 12.45
CA ASP A 342 -19.28 -0.15 12.66
C ASP A 342 -19.36 0.27 14.14
N ALA A 343 -18.27 0.07 14.88
CA ALA A 343 -18.10 0.53 16.24
C ALA A 343 -16.71 1.15 16.38
N PRO A 344 -16.59 2.34 16.99
CA PRO A 344 -15.30 2.93 17.30
C PRO A 344 -14.50 1.92 18.14
N SER A 345 -13.29 1.64 17.69
CA SER A 345 -12.41 0.50 18.02
C SER A 345 -11.95 0.39 19.49
N ARG A 346 -12.62 1.03 20.45
CA ARG A 346 -12.31 0.91 21.88
C ARG A 346 -12.79 -0.41 22.50
N GLN A 347 -13.80 -1.08 21.94
CA GLN A 347 -14.30 -2.36 22.48
C GLN A 347 -13.63 -3.62 21.92
N PHE A 348 -12.77 -3.51 20.91
CA PHE A 348 -12.04 -4.66 20.36
C PHE A 348 -10.63 -4.85 20.93
N ARG A 349 -10.31 -4.14 22.02
CA ARG A 349 -9.14 -4.43 22.86
C ARG A 349 -9.57 -5.21 24.09
N LEU A 350 -9.57 -6.53 23.96
CA LEU A 350 -9.10 -7.51 24.95
C LEU A 350 -9.17 -8.90 24.29
N PRO A 351 -8.10 -9.72 24.36
CA PRO A 351 -8.15 -11.09 23.87
C PRO A 351 -9.03 -11.90 24.83
N ARG A 352 -10.25 -12.27 24.40
CA ARG A 352 -10.92 -13.46 24.95
C ARG A 352 -10.16 -14.69 24.43
N LEU A 353 -9.04 -14.97 25.07
CA LEU A 353 -8.37 -16.26 25.03
C LEU A 353 -9.37 -17.30 25.56
N ALA A 354 -9.59 -18.36 24.77
CA ALA A 354 -10.43 -19.54 25.07
C ALA A 354 -11.89 -19.58 24.56
N GLY A 355 -12.25 -18.89 23.48
CA GLY A 355 -13.54 -19.14 22.80
C GLY A 355 -13.45 -19.07 21.28
N GLU A 356 -14.16 -19.95 20.57
CA GLU A 356 -14.36 -19.86 19.12
C GLU A 356 -14.96 -18.49 18.78
N ARG A 357 -14.28 -17.74 17.92
CA ARG A 357 -14.76 -16.43 17.47
C ARG A 357 -15.90 -16.66 16.48
N ARG A 358 -17.09 -16.09 16.74
CA ARG A 358 -18.25 -16.19 15.85
C ARG A 358 -18.70 -14.80 15.37
N GLY A 359 -18.95 -14.65 14.07
CA GLY A 359 -19.48 -13.41 13.50
C GLY A 359 -20.98 -13.22 13.73
N PHE A 360 -21.51 -12.05 13.37
CA PHE A 360 -22.92 -11.72 13.59
C PHE A 360 -23.82 -12.41 12.57
N ASP A 361 -24.95 -12.96 13.06
CA ASP A 361 -26.01 -13.45 12.18
C ASP A 361 -26.76 -12.23 11.59
N VAL A 362 -26.95 -12.21 10.26
CA VAL A 362 -27.62 -11.09 9.56
C VAL A 362 -29.00 -11.52 9.09
N ARG A 363 -30.02 -10.77 9.51
CA ARG A 363 -31.41 -10.98 9.11
C ARG A 363 -31.75 -10.15 7.88
N LEU A 364 -32.16 -10.81 6.80
CA LEU A 364 -32.60 -10.19 5.56
C LEU A 364 -34.09 -9.82 5.63
N THR A 365 -34.54 -8.97 4.70
CA THR A 365 -35.97 -8.63 4.54
C THR A 365 -36.77 -9.69 3.79
N ILE A 366 -36.08 -10.69 3.25
CA ILE A 366 -36.60 -11.70 2.34
C ILE A 366 -37.44 -12.72 3.10
N ASP A 367 -38.57 -13.10 2.51
CA ASP A 367 -39.41 -14.19 2.98
C ASP A 367 -39.15 -15.45 2.15
N GLN A 368 -38.70 -16.53 2.80
CA GLN A 368 -38.36 -17.77 2.10
C GLN A 368 -39.57 -18.38 1.37
N LYS A 369 -40.78 -18.26 1.92
CA LYS A 369 -41.99 -18.85 1.31
C LYS A 369 -42.40 -18.10 0.05
N LEU A 370 -42.32 -16.77 0.08
CA LEU A 370 -42.61 -15.94 -1.09
C LEU A 370 -41.55 -16.12 -2.18
N GLN A 371 -40.26 -16.20 -1.79
CA GLN A 371 -39.17 -16.49 -2.71
C GLN A 371 -39.39 -17.83 -3.42
N LYS A 372 -39.72 -18.89 -2.67
CA LYS A 372 -39.98 -20.21 -3.21
C LYS A 372 -41.15 -20.21 -4.20
N ARG A 373 -42.27 -19.60 -3.83
CA ARG A 373 -43.43 -19.53 -4.73
C ARG A 373 -43.12 -18.73 -6.00
N ALA A 374 -42.38 -17.63 -5.90
CA ALA A 374 -41.97 -16.85 -7.06
C ALA A 374 -41.03 -17.64 -7.99
N TYR A 375 -40.11 -18.43 -7.42
CA TYR A 375 -39.20 -19.28 -8.17
C TYR A 375 -39.93 -20.43 -8.88
N GLU A 376 -40.86 -21.11 -8.21
CA GLU A 376 -41.72 -22.15 -8.79
C GLU A 376 -42.62 -21.60 -9.90
N LEU A 377 -43.18 -20.40 -9.73
CA LEU A 377 -44.02 -19.77 -10.76
C LEU A 377 -43.26 -19.48 -12.06
N LEU A 378 -41.98 -19.11 -11.97
CA LEU A 378 -41.13 -18.97 -13.16
C LEU A 378 -40.90 -20.32 -13.85
N GLU A 379 -40.76 -21.40 -13.08
CA GLU A 379 -40.60 -22.76 -13.58
C GLU A 379 -41.85 -23.33 -14.24
N GLU A 380 -42.98 -23.29 -13.53
CA GLU A 380 -44.28 -23.78 -13.99
C GLU A 380 -44.68 -23.14 -15.34
N ARG A 381 -44.30 -21.88 -15.54
CA ARG A 381 -44.61 -21.12 -16.76
C ARG A 381 -43.50 -21.14 -17.81
N GLY A 382 -42.36 -21.77 -17.51
CA GLY A 382 -41.20 -21.84 -18.42
C GLY A 382 -40.57 -20.48 -18.74
N TYR A 383 -40.73 -19.49 -17.87
CA TYR A 383 -40.22 -18.14 -18.10
C TYR A 383 -38.75 -17.99 -17.69
N ARG A 384 -37.99 -17.28 -18.54
CA ARG A 384 -36.63 -16.81 -18.23
C ARG A 384 -36.68 -15.33 -17.90
N GLY A 385 -36.29 -14.96 -16.69
CA GLY A 385 -36.37 -13.60 -16.17
C GLY A 385 -36.34 -13.56 -14.65
N CYS A 386 -36.76 -12.43 -14.08
CA CYS A 386 -36.83 -12.25 -12.64
C CYS A 386 -38.22 -11.79 -12.17
N ILE A 387 -38.56 -12.10 -10.92
CA ILE A 387 -39.71 -11.55 -10.22
C ILE A 387 -39.22 -10.96 -8.91
N VAL A 388 -39.51 -9.69 -8.69
CA VAL A 388 -39.15 -8.96 -7.48
C VAL A 388 -40.43 -8.48 -6.81
N GLY A 389 -40.59 -8.81 -5.53
CA GLY A 389 -41.67 -8.33 -4.69
C GLY A 389 -41.14 -7.32 -3.69
N ILE A 390 -41.74 -6.13 -3.68
CA ILE A 390 -41.38 -5.05 -2.75
C ILE A 390 -42.63 -4.66 -1.97
N GLU A 391 -42.47 -4.48 -0.66
CA GLU A 391 -43.51 -3.90 0.20
C GLU A 391 -43.57 -2.38 -0.04
N PRO A 392 -44.66 -1.83 -0.64
CA PRO A 392 -44.66 -0.43 -1.08
C PRO A 392 -44.56 0.58 0.07
N SER A 393 -45.06 0.23 1.25
CA SER A 393 -45.06 1.10 2.42
C SER A 393 -43.70 1.25 3.08
N THR A 394 -42.77 0.29 2.91
CA THR A 394 -41.47 0.27 3.61
C THR A 394 -40.27 0.21 2.66
N GLY A 395 -40.49 -0.11 1.38
CA GLY A 395 -39.43 -0.37 0.42
C GLY A 395 -38.68 -1.69 0.64
N LYS A 396 -39.12 -2.54 1.58
CA LYS A 396 -38.48 -3.83 1.84
C LYS A 396 -38.66 -4.76 0.65
N VAL A 397 -37.56 -5.34 0.19
CA VAL A 397 -37.59 -6.44 -0.79
C VAL A 397 -38.00 -7.71 -0.05
N LEU A 398 -39.16 -8.26 -0.40
CA LEU A 398 -39.73 -9.47 0.18
C LEU A 398 -39.25 -10.74 -0.52
N PHE A 399 -39.01 -10.66 -1.83
CA PHE A 399 -38.41 -11.72 -2.62
C PHE A 399 -37.81 -11.14 -3.90
N ALA A 400 -36.81 -11.81 -4.43
CA ALA A 400 -36.16 -11.50 -5.69
C ALA A 400 -35.70 -12.82 -6.32
N ALA A 401 -36.61 -13.47 -7.05
CA ALA A 401 -36.36 -14.74 -7.71
C ALA A 401 -35.89 -14.50 -9.15
N SER A 402 -34.93 -15.30 -9.62
CA SER A 402 -34.43 -15.25 -10.99
C SER A 402 -34.30 -16.65 -11.56
N ARG A 403 -34.74 -16.86 -12.80
CA ARG A 403 -34.50 -18.09 -13.57
C ARG A 403 -33.99 -17.77 -14.99
N PRO A 404 -33.09 -18.60 -15.56
CA PRO A 404 -32.53 -19.81 -14.97
C PRO A 404 -31.65 -19.52 -13.76
N ALA A 405 -31.55 -20.49 -12.84
CA ALA A 405 -30.52 -20.40 -11.82
C ALA A 405 -29.15 -20.33 -12.50
N PRO A 406 -28.17 -19.69 -11.87
CA PRO A 406 -26.85 -19.58 -12.46
C PRO A 406 -26.25 -20.96 -12.74
N SER A 407 -25.64 -21.15 -13.91
CA SER A 407 -25.01 -22.41 -14.26
C SER A 407 -23.78 -22.67 -13.39
N GLY A 408 -23.61 -23.91 -12.92
CA GLY A 408 -22.42 -24.33 -12.18
C GLY A 408 -22.46 -24.04 -10.67
N VAL A 409 -23.63 -23.80 -10.07
CA VAL A 409 -23.78 -23.69 -8.60
C VAL A 409 -23.22 -24.94 -7.91
N ASP A 410 -23.52 -26.13 -8.43
CA ASP A 410 -22.99 -27.39 -7.92
C ASP A 410 -21.46 -27.51 -8.12
N GLU A 411 -20.92 -27.10 -9.26
CA GLU A 411 -19.47 -27.07 -9.51
C GLU A 411 -18.74 -26.11 -8.55
N TRP A 412 -19.39 -24.98 -8.24
CA TRP A 412 -18.86 -23.92 -7.40
C TRP A 412 -18.89 -24.31 -5.92
N LEU A 413 -19.91 -25.07 -5.49
CA LEU A 413 -20.03 -25.69 -4.17
C LEU A 413 -19.15 -26.95 -4.01
N ALA A 414 -18.98 -27.74 -5.07
CA ALA A 414 -18.16 -28.95 -5.08
C ALA A 414 -16.65 -28.64 -5.04
N GLY A 415 -16.23 -27.47 -5.53
CA GLY A 415 -14.82 -27.10 -5.59
C GLY A 415 -14.09 -27.92 -6.66
N TYR A 416 -13.93 -27.34 -7.84
CA TYR A 416 -13.58 -28.05 -9.07
C TYR A 416 -12.34 -28.98 -9.01
N ASP A 417 -12.49 -30.10 -9.73
CA ASP A 417 -11.54 -31.16 -10.09
C ASP A 417 -10.28 -30.62 -10.79
N ALA A 418 -9.13 -31.26 -10.63
CA ALA A 418 -7.80 -30.69 -10.90
C ALA A 418 -7.47 -30.34 -12.37
N ASN A 419 -8.39 -30.53 -13.32
CA ASN A 419 -8.07 -30.56 -14.75
C ASN A 419 -8.59 -29.40 -15.62
N HIS A 420 -9.47 -28.49 -15.15
CA HIS A 420 -9.91 -27.32 -15.94
C HIS A 420 -9.93 -26.00 -15.13
N PRO A 421 -9.08 -25.00 -15.45
CA PRO A 421 -8.87 -23.81 -14.61
C PRO A 421 -9.77 -22.60 -14.96
N LYS A 422 -10.90 -22.75 -15.64
CA LYS A 422 -11.74 -21.60 -16.01
C LYS A 422 -12.84 -21.38 -14.97
N ALA A 423 -12.79 -20.24 -14.28
CA ALA A 423 -13.93 -19.73 -13.52
C ALA A 423 -15.10 -19.49 -14.50
N PRO A 424 -16.31 -20.04 -14.27
CA PRO A 424 -17.48 -19.70 -15.07
C PRO A 424 -17.91 -18.25 -14.80
N PRO A 425 -18.46 -17.55 -15.81
CA PRO A 425 -18.71 -16.12 -15.73
C PRO A 425 -19.97 -15.85 -14.90
N PHE A 426 -19.79 -15.37 -13.68
CA PHE A 426 -20.77 -14.53 -13.01
C PHE A 426 -20.33 -13.09 -13.18
N ALA A 427 -20.74 -12.50 -14.30
CA ALA A 427 -20.68 -11.06 -14.55
C ALA A 427 -22.09 -10.50 -14.56
#